data_AF-A0A9P9LT53-F1
#
_entry.id   AF-A0A9P9LT53-F1
#
_cell.length_a   1.000
_cell.length_b   1.000
_cell.length_c   1.000
_cell.angle_alpha   90.00
_cell.angle_beta   90.00
_cell.angle_gamma   90.00
#
_symmetry.space_group_name_H-M   'P 1'
#
loop_
_entity.id
_entity.type
_entity.pdbx_description
1 polymer ?
#
loop_
_entity_poly.entity_id
_entity_poly.type
_entity_poly.pdbx_seq_one_letter_code
_entity_poly.pdbx_strand_id
1 'polypeptide(L)'
;MPSFLDLPREIRDEIYTYCLVSPSGLIAPYILPRTPTLKVSRRQVKSSTQKQNQKQKQKQQLHLITSPLVFTLDDPIFQNPRVFLARYKSAYLSLSLPSTCRQIYNETTSLFWRSNTFYFDGLCESGRGLGVARTLKSMGQTASRLIESMTIQMPGLGAEYAALRKVLNTLCSRARLGRFKRLELVWGVEEVRGLMSAAAGLGGSSQVYYKMIGDLREGFEGERFERVVRVAACPVGGREYVGDDGGDEELYEEVVRCLHGVVGGKMVCGRVLKWENQAMVGDIL
;
A
#
# COMPACT_ATOMS: atom_id res chain seq x y z
N MET A 1 36.45 6.75 23.69
CA MET A 1 35.11 6.15 23.79
C MET A 1 34.77 5.57 22.42
N PRO A 2 34.37 4.30 22.33
CA PRO A 2 34.00 3.70 21.06
C PRO A 2 32.72 4.35 20.51
N SER A 3 32.72 4.68 19.22
CA SER A 3 31.58 5.19 18.47
C SER A 3 30.73 4.04 17.92
N PHE A 4 29.50 4.33 17.49
CA PHE A 4 28.65 3.33 16.81
C PHE A 4 29.31 2.77 15.53
N LEU A 5 30.10 3.58 14.81
CA LEU A 5 30.80 3.14 13.60
C LEU A 5 32.04 2.29 13.89
N ASP A 6 32.47 2.23 15.16
CA ASP A 6 33.58 1.38 15.60
C ASP A 6 33.13 -0.07 15.82
N LEU A 7 31.81 -0.33 15.87
CA LEU A 7 31.25 -1.68 15.92
C LEU A 7 31.54 -2.44 14.62
N PRO A 8 31.75 -3.77 14.65
CA PRO A 8 31.82 -4.59 13.43
C PRO A 8 30.59 -4.41 12.55
N ARG A 9 30.76 -4.60 11.24
CA ARG A 9 29.69 -4.33 10.27
C ARG A 9 28.46 -5.21 10.50
N GLU A 10 28.70 -6.45 10.87
CA GLU A 10 27.69 -7.48 11.13
C GLU A 10 26.76 -7.04 12.27
N ILE A 11 27.33 -6.53 13.36
CA ILE A 11 26.59 -6.01 14.50
C ILE A 11 25.76 -4.78 14.10
N ARG A 12 26.31 -3.90 13.25
CA ARG A 12 25.55 -2.75 12.74
C ARG A 12 24.39 -3.19 11.86
N ASP A 13 24.57 -4.18 11.00
CA ASP A 13 23.51 -4.70 10.12
C ASP A 13 22.36 -5.35 10.91
N GLU A 14 22.65 -6.04 12.02
CA GLU A 14 21.61 -6.52 12.95
C GLU A 14 20.82 -5.36 13.57
N ILE A 15 21.51 -4.33 14.06
CA ILE A 15 20.87 -3.12 14.62
C ILE A 15 20.03 -2.42 13.55
N TYR A 16 20.56 -2.28 12.33
CA TYR A 16 19.83 -1.70 11.21
C TYR A 16 18.57 -2.51 10.87
N THR A 17 18.68 -3.84 10.86
CA THR A 17 17.54 -4.72 10.61
C THR A 17 16.46 -4.51 11.65
N TYR A 18 16.82 -4.49 12.93
CA TYR A 18 15.88 -4.26 14.02
C TYR A 18 15.21 -2.88 13.95
N CYS A 19 15.92 -1.85 13.49
CA CYS A 19 15.40 -0.48 13.43
C CYS A 19 14.62 -0.15 12.15
N LEU A 20 14.90 -0.83 11.03
CA LEU A 20 14.45 -0.42 9.70
C LEU A 20 13.64 -1.49 8.98
N VAL A 21 13.60 -2.72 9.46
CA VAL A 21 12.82 -3.80 8.85
C VAL A 21 11.62 -4.10 9.72
N SER A 22 10.44 -3.99 9.11
CA SER A 22 9.20 -4.41 9.75
C SER A 22 9.25 -5.93 10.00
N PRO A 23 8.90 -6.42 11.21
CA PRO A 23 8.83 -7.85 11.49
C PRO A 23 7.86 -8.60 10.57
N SER A 24 6.80 -7.94 10.10
CA SER A 24 5.83 -8.51 9.15
C SER A 24 6.29 -8.38 7.69
N GLY A 25 7.35 -7.61 7.43
CA GLY A 25 7.74 -7.17 6.09
C GLY A 25 6.78 -6.15 5.48
N LEU A 26 5.68 -5.78 6.15
CA LEU A 26 4.71 -4.78 5.68
C LEU A 26 4.88 -3.47 6.43
N ILE A 27 4.78 -2.35 5.71
CA ILE A 27 4.74 -1.01 6.30
C ILE A 27 3.62 -0.18 5.70
N ALA A 28 2.85 0.53 6.53
CA ALA A 28 1.85 1.49 6.03
C ALA A 28 2.28 2.93 6.30
N PRO A 29 2.19 3.81 5.29
CA PRO A 29 2.37 5.24 5.47
C PRO A 29 1.16 5.84 6.18
N TYR A 30 1.40 6.47 7.32
CA TYR A 30 0.40 7.15 8.12
C TYR A 30 0.75 8.63 8.30
N ILE A 31 -0.26 9.49 8.32
CA ILE A 31 -0.07 10.91 8.61
C ILE A 31 -0.69 11.21 9.96
N LEU A 32 0.14 11.75 10.86
CA LEU A 32 -0.39 12.26 12.10
C LEU A 32 -1.28 13.49 11.81
N PRO A 33 -2.54 13.50 12.25
CA PRO A 33 -3.32 14.72 12.26
C PRO A 33 -2.52 15.81 12.97
N ARG A 34 -2.37 16.96 12.30
CA ARG A 34 -1.71 18.09 12.94
C ARG A 34 -2.58 18.52 14.11
N THR A 35 -2.00 18.52 15.30
CA THR A 35 -2.56 19.32 16.39
C THR A 35 -2.71 20.74 15.86
N PRO A 36 -3.91 21.36 15.94
CA PRO A 36 -4.06 22.75 15.60
C PRO A 36 -3.08 23.52 16.45
N THR A 37 -1.99 24.00 15.84
CA THR A 37 -1.10 24.93 16.52
C THR A 37 -2.00 26.10 16.86
N LEU A 38 -2.22 26.34 18.17
CA LEU A 38 -2.87 27.53 18.67
C LEU A 38 -2.14 28.70 18.02
N LYS A 39 -2.69 29.20 16.91
CA LYS A 39 -2.21 30.42 16.31
C LYS A 39 -2.59 31.47 17.32
N VAL A 40 -1.65 31.79 18.20
CA VAL A 40 -1.72 33.02 18.97
C VAL A 40 -1.87 34.09 17.90
N SER A 41 -3.09 34.62 17.79
CA SER A 41 -3.43 35.74 16.93
C SER A 41 -2.69 36.97 17.47
N ARG A 42 -1.37 37.03 17.25
CA ARG A 42 -0.62 38.24 17.50
C ARG A 42 -0.93 39.16 16.32
N ARG A 43 -1.68 40.21 16.68
CA ARG A 43 -1.98 41.42 15.91
C ARG A 43 -0.96 41.67 14.80
N GLN A 44 -1.52 41.87 13.60
CA GLN A 44 -0.85 42.33 12.40
C GLN A 44 0.16 43.45 12.70
N VAL A 45 1.45 43.17 12.51
CA VAL A 45 2.40 44.20 12.09
C VAL A 45 2.64 43.99 10.60
N LYS A 46 2.22 44.97 9.81
CA LYS A 46 2.39 45.03 8.37
C LYS A 46 3.88 45.26 8.06
N SER A 47 4.64 44.19 7.83
CA SER A 47 5.88 44.27 7.06
C SER A 47 5.83 43.24 5.93
N SER A 48 5.91 43.73 4.70
CA SER A 48 5.46 43.08 3.47
C SER A 48 6.54 42.24 2.75
N THR A 49 7.67 41.92 3.37
CA THR A 49 8.79 41.28 2.65
C THR A 49 9.32 39.96 3.25
N GLN A 50 8.75 39.47 4.36
CA GLN A 50 9.17 38.19 4.99
C GLN A 50 8.11 37.06 4.93
N LYS A 51 6.96 37.28 4.28
CA LYS A 51 5.85 36.30 4.24
C LYS A 51 6.07 35.10 3.30
N GLN A 52 7.09 35.11 2.45
CA GLN A 52 7.38 33.96 1.58
C GLN A 52 8.23 32.87 2.28
N ASN A 53 9.01 33.22 3.30
CA ASN A 53 9.85 32.24 4.02
C ASN A 53 9.11 31.52 5.17
N GLN A 54 8.10 32.11 5.82
CA GLN A 54 7.31 31.39 6.84
C GLN A 54 6.26 30.43 6.23
N LYS A 55 6.01 30.52 4.92
CA LYS A 55 5.33 29.48 4.14
C LYS A 55 6.27 28.35 3.69
N GLN A 56 7.52 28.28 4.20
CA GLN A 56 8.25 27.01 4.27
C GLN A 56 7.54 26.07 5.24
N LYS A 57 6.48 25.45 4.70
CA LYS A 57 6.25 24.02 4.78
C LYS A 57 6.59 23.45 6.16
N GLN A 58 5.67 23.62 7.11
CA GLN A 58 5.38 22.49 8.00
C GLN A 58 5.14 21.30 7.07
N LYS A 59 6.17 20.47 6.83
CA LYS A 59 6.05 19.27 6.00
C LYS A 59 5.17 18.32 6.81
N GLN A 60 4.11 17.78 6.19
CA GLN A 60 3.41 16.66 6.82
C GLN A 60 4.47 15.57 7.07
N GLN A 61 4.68 15.21 8.33
CA GLN A 61 5.56 14.12 8.68
C GLN A 61 4.80 12.83 8.41
N LEU A 62 5.35 12.03 7.50
CA LEU A 62 4.84 10.71 7.19
C LEU A 62 5.51 9.73 8.14
N HIS A 63 4.70 9.00 8.90
CA HIS A 63 5.13 7.94 9.79
C HIS A 63 4.90 6.60 9.12
N LEU A 64 5.71 5.60 9.46
CA LEU A 64 5.60 4.26 8.89
C LEU A 64 5.23 3.29 10.00
N ILE A 65 4.11 2.62 9.87
CA ILE A 65 3.61 1.63 10.82
C ILE A 65 4.10 0.24 10.41
N THR A 66 4.63 -0.56 11.34
CA THR A 66 5.21 -1.90 11.07
C THR A 66 4.20 -3.06 11.04
N SER A 67 2.99 -2.86 11.56
CA SER A 67 1.97 -3.91 11.62
C SER A 67 0.62 -3.40 11.13
N PRO A 68 0.50 -3.00 9.86
CA PRO A 68 -0.68 -2.29 9.37
C PRO A 68 -1.98 -3.11 9.40
N LEU A 69 -1.87 -4.44 9.41
CA LEU A 69 -3.00 -5.35 9.47
C LEU A 69 -3.55 -5.55 10.89
N VAL A 70 -2.78 -5.19 11.92
CA VAL A 70 -3.21 -5.35 13.33
C VAL A 70 -4.09 -4.19 13.77
N PHE A 71 -3.86 -3.00 13.21
CA PHE A 71 -4.59 -1.81 13.62
C PHE A 71 -5.97 -1.73 12.95
N THR A 72 -7.00 -1.38 13.71
CA THR A 72 -8.36 -1.08 13.23
C THR A 72 -8.57 0.44 13.19
N LEU A 73 -9.57 0.93 12.45
CA LEU A 73 -9.84 2.38 12.39
C LEU A 73 -10.16 3.00 13.76
N ASP A 74 -10.66 2.18 14.68
CA ASP A 74 -11.00 2.61 16.04
C ASP A 74 -9.80 2.63 16.98
N ASP A 75 -8.62 2.20 16.52
CA ASP A 75 -7.45 2.13 17.38
C ASP A 75 -7.06 3.52 17.93
N PRO A 76 -6.56 3.57 19.18
CA PRO A 76 -6.14 4.82 19.82
C PRO A 76 -5.05 5.57 19.04
N ILE A 77 -4.32 4.89 18.15
CA ILE A 77 -3.35 5.50 17.22
C ILE A 77 -3.97 6.60 16.36
N PHE A 78 -5.20 6.39 15.89
CA PHE A 78 -5.91 7.30 14.99
C PHE A 78 -6.59 8.44 15.77
N GLN A 79 -6.88 8.22 17.05
CA GLN A 79 -7.52 9.20 17.93
C GLN A 79 -6.51 10.12 18.64
N ASN A 80 -5.44 9.54 19.19
CA ASN A 80 -4.41 10.28 19.94
C ASN A 80 -2.98 9.82 19.57
N PRO A 81 -2.51 10.19 18.38
CA PRO A 81 -1.25 9.69 17.82
C PRO A 81 -0.03 9.98 18.68
N ARG A 82 0.00 11.10 19.42
CA ARG A 82 1.15 11.47 20.25
C ARG A 82 1.33 10.55 21.44
N VAL A 83 0.25 10.23 22.14
CA VAL A 83 0.26 9.33 23.30
C VAL A 83 0.59 7.91 22.83
N PHE A 84 0.01 7.50 21.71
CA PHE A 84 0.30 6.20 21.11
C PHE A 84 1.79 6.07 20.72
N LEU A 85 2.35 7.05 20.01
CA LEU A 85 3.76 7.06 19.61
C LEU A 85 4.72 6.99 20.81
N ALA A 86 4.38 7.62 21.92
CA ALA A 86 5.18 7.55 23.14
C ALA A 86 5.20 6.14 23.75
N ARG A 87 4.07 5.42 23.66
CA ARG A 87 3.85 4.10 24.28
C ARG A 87 4.28 2.93 23.40
N TYR A 88 4.17 3.05 22.07
CA TYR A 88 4.36 1.95 21.12
C TYR A 88 5.46 2.26 20.11
N LYS A 89 6.68 2.54 20.60
CA LYS A 89 7.83 2.88 19.73
C LYS A 89 8.19 1.77 18.74
N SER A 90 7.94 0.50 19.08
CA SER A 90 8.18 -0.66 18.21
C SER A 90 7.16 -0.82 17.08
N ALA A 91 6.01 -0.14 17.15
CA ALA A 91 4.99 -0.18 16.12
C ALA A 91 5.32 0.70 14.90
N TYR A 92 6.45 1.42 14.92
CA TYR A 92 6.83 2.36 13.89
C TYR A 92 8.29 2.26 13.48
N LEU A 93 8.53 2.56 12.20
CA LEU A 93 9.88 2.79 11.70
C LEU A 93 10.17 4.29 11.65
N SER A 94 11.30 4.68 12.23
CA SER A 94 11.85 6.03 12.08
C SER A 94 12.92 6.04 11.01
N LEU A 95 12.78 6.93 10.03
CA LEU A 95 13.82 7.21 9.03
C LEU A 95 14.89 8.18 9.53
N SER A 96 14.96 8.44 10.84
CA SER A 96 16.00 9.27 11.44
C SER A 96 17.38 8.65 11.31
N LEU A 97 17.50 7.32 11.41
CA LEU A 97 18.78 6.62 11.35
C LEU A 97 19.50 6.83 10.00
N PRO A 98 18.87 6.61 8.83
CA PRO A 98 19.48 6.95 7.54
C PRO A 98 19.86 8.42 7.37
N SER A 99 19.29 9.34 8.16
CA SER A 99 19.58 10.77 8.07
C SER A 99 20.80 11.24 8.89
N THR A 100 21.41 10.34 9.66
CA THR A 100 22.51 10.68 10.59
C THR A 100 23.82 11.03 9.87
N CYS A 101 24.34 10.13 9.02
CA CYS A 101 25.54 10.36 8.24
C CYS A 101 25.53 9.57 6.91
N ARG A 102 26.42 9.95 5.98
CA ARG A 102 26.48 9.34 4.64
C ARG A 102 26.79 7.85 4.67
N GLN A 103 27.63 7.40 5.60
CA GLN A 103 27.95 5.98 5.74
C GLN A 103 26.71 5.19 6.13
N ILE A 104 26.04 5.56 7.24
CA ILE A 104 24.81 4.90 7.69
C ILE A 104 23.75 4.94 6.59
N TYR A 105 23.58 6.07 5.89
CA TYR A 105 22.67 6.15 4.75
C TYR A 105 22.96 5.08 3.69
N ASN A 106 24.22 4.96 3.26
CA ASN A 106 24.61 3.99 2.23
C ASN A 106 24.43 2.55 2.71
N GLU A 107 24.73 2.27 3.98
CA GLU A 107 24.59 0.94 4.58
C GLU A 107 23.11 0.54 4.72
N THR A 108 22.23 1.49 5.06
CA THR A 108 20.84 1.21 5.43
C THR A 108 19.84 1.35 4.29
N THR A 109 20.13 2.16 3.26
CA THR A 109 19.15 2.51 2.23
C THR A 109 18.61 1.27 1.51
N SER A 110 19.49 0.38 1.04
CA SER A 110 19.04 -0.81 0.32
C SER A 110 18.31 -1.78 1.23
N LEU A 111 18.73 -1.90 2.50
CA LEU A 111 18.09 -2.77 3.48
C LEU A 111 16.63 -2.36 3.71
N PHE A 112 16.40 -1.08 3.98
CA PHE A 112 15.06 -0.54 4.22
C PHE A 112 14.14 -0.74 3.02
N TRP A 113 14.55 -0.32 1.82
CA TRP A 113 13.65 -0.32 0.66
C TRP A 113 13.36 -1.71 0.09
N ARG A 114 14.32 -2.64 0.22
CA ARG A 114 14.18 -4.02 -0.30
C ARG A 114 13.41 -4.93 0.66
N SER A 115 13.54 -4.71 1.96
CA SER A 115 13.00 -5.63 2.98
C SER A 115 11.59 -5.26 3.45
N ASN A 116 11.08 -4.09 3.03
CA ASN A 116 9.74 -3.63 3.40
C ASN A 116 8.86 -3.48 2.16
N THR A 117 7.64 -3.98 2.25
CA THR A 117 6.56 -3.81 1.27
C THR A 117 5.61 -2.73 1.77
N PHE A 118 5.38 -1.71 0.93
CA PHE A 118 4.45 -0.63 1.26
C PHE A 118 3.01 -1.12 1.11
N TYR A 119 2.27 -1.14 2.21
CA TYR A 119 0.88 -1.54 2.25
C TYR A 119 -0.05 -0.32 2.23
N PHE A 120 -1.07 -0.39 1.40
CA PHE A 120 -2.14 0.61 1.31
C PHE A 120 -3.50 -0.07 1.48
N ASP A 121 -4.29 0.47 2.41
CA ASP A 121 -5.66 0.07 2.66
C ASP A 121 -6.60 0.92 1.79
N GLY A 122 -6.73 0.54 0.52
CA GLY A 122 -7.50 1.26 -0.50
C GLY A 122 -6.67 2.09 -1.49
N LEU A 123 -7.37 2.62 -2.50
CA LEU A 123 -6.78 3.44 -3.57
C LEU A 123 -6.73 4.93 -3.19
N CYS A 124 -7.78 5.38 -2.52
CA CYS A 124 -8.05 6.77 -2.19
C CYS A 124 -7.67 7.11 -0.74
N GLU A 125 -7.93 8.35 -0.35
CA GLU A 125 -7.80 8.77 1.04
C GLU A 125 -8.80 7.97 1.89
N SER A 126 -8.27 7.17 2.80
CA SER A 126 -9.04 6.44 3.80
C SER A 126 -8.73 7.00 5.19
N GLY A 127 -9.52 6.63 6.20
CA GLY A 127 -9.24 7.01 7.59
C GLY A 127 -7.81 6.66 8.05
N ARG A 128 -7.13 5.74 7.35
CA ARG A 128 -5.75 5.31 7.61
C ARG A 128 -4.69 6.04 6.78
N GLY A 129 -5.00 6.83 5.75
CA GLY A 129 -3.94 7.44 4.92
C GLY A 129 -4.40 8.32 3.75
N LEU A 130 -3.43 8.90 3.03
CA LEU A 130 -3.70 9.80 1.89
C LEU A 130 -4.01 9.09 0.57
N GLY A 131 -4.18 7.77 0.58
CA GLY A 131 -4.20 6.96 -0.64
C GLY A 131 -2.83 6.92 -1.35
N VAL A 132 -2.71 6.08 -2.37
CA VAL A 132 -1.42 5.75 -2.97
C VAL A 132 -0.77 6.97 -3.62
N ALA A 133 -1.48 7.63 -4.54
CA ALA A 133 -0.90 8.69 -5.37
C ALA A 133 -0.45 9.91 -4.55
N ARG A 134 -1.24 10.33 -3.56
CA ARG A 134 -0.92 11.50 -2.73
C ARG A 134 0.18 11.18 -1.71
N THR A 135 0.21 9.95 -1.19
CA THR A 135 1.33 9.46 -0.37
C THR A 135 2.65 9.53 -1.15
N LEU A 136 2.71 8.92 -2.34
CA LEU A 136 3.92 8.95 -3.17
C LEU A 136 4.34 10.38 -3.52
N LYS A 137 3.39 11.28 -3.75
CA LYS A 137 3.66 12.70 -3.95
C LYS A 137 4.25 13.36 -2.70
N SER A 138 3.74 13.03 -1.51
CA SER A 138 4.20 13.59 -0.23
C SER A 138 5.62 13.13 0.15
N MET A 139 5.98 11.88 -0.19
CA MET A 139 7.34 11.35 -0.03
C MET A 139 8.34 12.08 -0.92
N GLY A 140 7.89 12.68 -2.02
CA GLY A 140 8.73 13.33 -3.00
C GLY A 140 9.38 12.35 -3.97
N GLN A 141 9.98 12.91 -5.03
CA GLN A 141 10.42 12.15 -6.19
C GLN A 141 11.49 11.10 -5.88
N THR A 142 12.46 11.43 -5.01
CA THR A 142 13.58 10.54 -4.69
C THR A 142 13.11 9.33 -3.89
N ALA A 143 12.45 9.56 -2.75
CA ALA A 143 12.01 8.48 -1.86
C ALA A 143 10.98 7.57 -2.55
N SER A 144 10.01 8.13 -3.27
CA SER A 144 9.00 7.32 -3.97
C SER A 144 9.57 6.43 -5.08
N ARG A 145 10.77 6.75 -5.61
CA ARG A 145 11.46 5.94 -6.62
C ARG A 145 12.28 4.81 -6.03
N LEU A 146 12.52 4.83 -4.72
CA LEU A 146 13.27 3.79 -4.03
C LEU A 146 12.37 2.63 -3.58
N ILE A 147 11.06 2.83 -3.52
CA ILE A 147 10.09 1.76 -3.23
C ILE A 147 10.26 0.61 -4.23
N GLU A 148 10.48 -0.60 -3.71
CA GLU A 148 10.64 -1.79 -4.53
C GLU A 148 9.36 -2.62 -4.63
N SER A 149 8.60 -2.73 -3.52
CA SER A 149 7.39 -3.57 -3.47
C SER A 149 6.22 -2.83 -2.83
N MET A 150 5.02 -3.03 -3.36
CA MET A 150 3.78 -2.46 -2.84
C MET A 150 2.64 -3.47 -2.87
N THR A 151 1.81 -3.43 -1.83
CA THR A 151 0.55 -4.16 -1.72
C THR A 151 -0.58 -3.15 -1.56
N ILE A 152 -1.63 -3.29 -2.36
CA ILE A 152 -2.85 -2.49 -2.29
C ILE A 152 -4.01 -3.43 -1.96
N GLN A 153 -4.62 -3.23 -0.81
CA GLN A 153 -5.92 -3.80 -0.51
C GLN A 153 -6.95 -3.09 -1.39
N MET A 154 -7.57 -3.85 -2.27
CA MET A 154 -8.56 -3.34 -3.22
C MET A 154 -9.87 -3.13 -2.47
N PRO A 155 -10.49 -1.93 -2.59
CA PRO A 155 -11.76 -1.67 -1.93
C PRO A 155 -12.91 -2.41 -2.64
N GLY A 156 -14.06 -2.47 -1.97
CA GLY A 156 -15.31 -2.86 -2.61
C GLY A 156 -15.62 -2.00 -3.84
N LEU A 157 -16.33 -2.57 -4.82
CA LEU A 157 -16.69 -1.87 -6.05
C LEU A 157 -17.44 -0.57 -5.73
N GLY A 158 -16.93 0.55 -6.25
CA GLY A 158 -17.46 1.86 -5.95
C GLY A 158 -16.63 3.00 -6.53
N ALA A 159 -16.85 4.21 -6.01
CA ALA A 159 -16.26 5.44 -6.52
C ALA A 159 -14.72 5.47 -6.43
N GLU A 160 -14.10 4.71 -5.51
CA GLU A 160 -12.65 4.66 -5.34
C GLU A 160 -11.91 4.15 -6.58
N TYR A 161 -12.55 3.30 -7.38
CA TYR A 161 -11.96 2.79 -8.63
C TYR A 161 -11.72 3.88 -9.66
N ALA A 162 -12.33 5.07 -9.53
CA ALA A 162 -12.01 6.22 -10.37
C ALA A 162 -10.52 6.67 -10.22
N ALA A 163 -9.85 6.31 -9.12
CA ALA A 163 -8.43 6.59 -8.92
C ALA A 163 -7.50 5.49 -9.45
N LEU A 164 -8.01 4.29 -9.77
CA LEU A 164 -7.21 3.11 -10.09
C LEU A 164 -6.22 3.37 -11.23
N ARG A 165 -6.72 3.83 -12.38
CA ARG A 165 -5.87 4.15 -13.54
C ARG A 165 -4.77 5.16 -13.21
N LYS A 166 -5.10 6.18 -12.44
CA LYS A 166 -4.12 7.19 -12.01
C LYS A 166 -3.05 6.60 -11.09
N VAL A 167 -3.44 5.70 -10.20
CA VAL A 167 -2.51 4.96 -9.33
C VAL A 167 -1.58 4.10 -10.18
N LEU A 168 -2.11 3.27 -11.07
CA LEU A 168 -1.32 2.40 -11.95
C LEU A 168 -0.34 3.21 -12.81
N ASN A 169 -0.81 4.26 -13.50
CA ASN A 169 0.06 5.16 -14.28
C ASN A 169 1.18 5.79 -13.44
N THR A 170 0.88 6.13 -12.18
CA THR A 170 1.89 6.66 -11.26
C THR A 170 2.94 5.59 -10.95
N LEU A 171 2.52 4.36 -10.67
CA LEU A 171 3.43 3.23 -10.39
C LEU A 171 4.27 2.85 -11.61
N CYS A 172 3.69 2.79 -12.80
CA CYS A 172 4.42 2.56 -14.05
C CYS A 172 5.51 3.62 -14.29
N SER A 173 5.19 4.89 -14.01
CA SER A 173 6.18 5.97 -14.05
C SER A 173 7.31 5.79 -13.03
N ARG A 174 7.01 5.24 -11.84
CA ARG A 174 8.03 4.92 -10.82
C ARG A 174 8.85 3.68 -11.17
N ALA A 175 8.27 2.67 -11.80
CA ALA A 175 9.00 1.53 -12.31
C ALA A 175 9.99 1.92 -13.41
N ARG A 176 9.57 2.79 -14.33
CA ARG A 176 10.44 3.26 -15.42
C ARG A 176 11.66 4.05 -14.95
N LEU A 177 11.51 4.83 -13.87
CA LEU A 177 12.52 5.79 -13.41
C LEU A 177 13.07 5.48 -12.02
N GLY A 178 12.79 4.30 -11.49
CA GLY A 178 13.05 3.95 -10.10
C GLY A 178 13.32 2.45 -9.93
N ARG A 179 13.10 1.95 -8.72
CA ARG A 179 13.38 0.56 -8.32
C ARG A 179 12.12 -0.27 -8.10
N PHE A 180 10.97 0.22 -8.55
CA PHE A 180 9.71 -0.48 -8.35
C PHE A 180 9.70 -1.79 -9.14
N LYS A 181 9.63 -2.90 -8.41
CA LYS A 181 9.79 -4.27 -8.92
C LYS A 181 8.53 -5.10 -8.79
N ARG A 182 7.67 -4.84 -7.80
CA ARG A 182 6.49 -5.67 -7.54
C ARG A 182 5.28 -4.86 -7.08
N LEU A 183 4.15 -5.16 -7.69
CA LEU A 183 2.82 -4.72 -7.26
C LEU A 183 1.95 -5.92 -6.94
N GLU A 184 1.32 -5.88 -5.79
CA GLU A 184 0.33 -6.86 -5.35
C GLU A 184 -1.03 -6.18 -5.13
N LEU A 185 -2.07 -6.67 -5.80
CA LEU A 185 -3.45 -6.22 -5.64
C LEU A 185 -4.22 -7.32 -4.90
N VAL A 186 -4.87 -6.98 -3.79
CA VAL A 186 -5.51 -7.96 -2.88
C VAL A 186 -6.99 -7.67 -2.75
N TRP A 187 -7.85 -8.63 -3.11
CA TRP A 187 -9.29 -8.59 -2.86
C TRP A 187 -9.64 -9.57 -1.73
N GLY A 188 -10.33 -9.07 -0.69
CA GLY A 188 -10.85 -9.90 0.39
C GLY A 188 -12.15 -10.60 -0.01
N VAL A 189 -12.72 -11.34 0.94
CA VAL A 189 -13.92 -12.17 0.72
C VAL A 189 -15.11 -11.32 0.26
N GLU A 190 -15.36 -10.20 0.94
CA GLU A 190 -16.48 -9.30 0.63
C GLU A 190 -16.28 -8.60 -0.71
N GLU A 191 -15.05 -8.18 -1.02
CA GLU A 191 -14.77 -7.55 -2.31
C GLU A 191 -14.91 -8.53 -3.47
N VAL A 192 -14.47 -9.78 -3.31
CA VAL A 192 -14.69 -10.84 -4.31
C VAL A 192 -16.18 -11.09 -4.53
N ARG A 193 -16.97 -11.20 -3.46
CA ARG A 193 -18.44 -11.36 -3.57
C ARG A 193 -19.08 -10.18 -4.32
N GLY A 194 -18.60 -8.97 -4.08
CA GLY A 194 -19.01 -7.77 -4.81
C GLY A 194 -18.65 -7.83 -6.30
N LEU A 195 -17.46 -8.33 -6.64
CA LEU A 195 -17.06 -8.54 -8.04
C LEU A 195 -17.94 -9.57 -8.74
N MET A 196 -18.20 -10.71 -8.10
CA MET A 196 -19.09 -11.76 -8.62
C MET A 196 -20.49 -11.20 -8.88
N SER A 197 -21.08 -10.52 -7.89
CA SER A 197 -22.40 -9.91 -8.03
C SER A 197 -22.45 -8.93 -9.22
N ALA A 198 -21.44 -8.08 -9.37
CA ALA A 198 -21.38 -7.12 -10.47
C ALA A 198 -21.16 -7.77 -11.85
N ALA A 199 -20.38 -8.86 -11.91
CA ALA A 199 -20.16 -9.65 -13.12
C ALA A 199 -21.45 -10.36 -13.58
N ALA A 200 -22.23 -10.88 -12.64
CA ALA A 200 -23.56 -11.45 -12.89
C ALA A 200 -24.64 -10.40 -13.24
N GLY A 201 -24.27 -9.10 -13.29
CA GLY A 201 -25.22 -8.02 -13.56
C GLY A 201 -26.13 -7.66 -12.38
N LEU A 202 -25.86 -8.19 -11.19
CA LEU A 202 -26.63 -7.92 -9.99
C LEU A 202 -26.21 -6.57 -9.38
N GLY A 203 -27.19 -5.76 -8.94
CA GLY A 203 -26.93 -4.58 -8.11
C GLY A 203 -26.38 -3.33 -8.81
N GLY A 204 -26.64 -3.13 -10.11
CA GLY A 204 -26.33 -1.89 -10.84
C GLY A 204 -24.84 -1.53 -10.97
N SER A 205 -23.95 -2.36 -10.41
CA SER A 205 -22.50 -2.11 -10.32
C SER A 205 -21.71 -2.68 -11.50
N SER A 206 -22.39 -3.32 -12.46
CA SER A 206 -21.78 -3.92 -13.65
C SER A 206 -20.95 -2.92 -14.47
N GLN A 207 -21.42 -1.67 -14.61
CA GLN A 207 -20.65 -0.62 -15.29
C GLN A 207 -19.34 -0.28 -14.56
N VAL A 208 -19.36 -0.27 -13.22
CA VAL A 208 -18.16 -0.01 -12.41
C VAL A 208 -17.16 -1.16 -12.56
N TYR A 209 -17.66 -2.40 -12.58
CA TYR A 209 -16.86 -3.60 -12.83
C TYR A 209 -16.15 -3.54 -14.19
N TYR A 210 -16.88 -3.35 -15.29
CA TYR A 210 -16.25 -3.30 -16.62
C TYR A 210 -15.29 -2.13 -16.79
N LYS A 211 -15.62 -0.97 -16.20
CA LYS A 211 -14.69 0.17 -16.17
C LYS A 211 -13.42 -0.17 -15.42
N MET A 212 -13.52 -0.82 -14.26
CA MET A 212 -12.38 -1.27 -13.46
C MET A 212 -11.51 -2.28 -14.23
N ILE A 213 -12.12 -3.25 -14.91
CA ILE A 213 -11.41 -4.20 -15.79
C ILE A 213 -10.69 -3.48 -16.94
N GLY A 214 -11.32 -2.45 -17.53
CA GLY A 214 -10.70 -1.58 -18.54
C GLY A 214 -9.51 -0.79 -17.98
N ASP A 215 -9.68 -0.17 -16.81
CA ASP A 215 -8.63 0.59 -16.14
C ASP A 215 -7.43 -0.27 -15.74
N LEU A 216 -7.66 -1.54 -15.33
CA LEU A 216 -6.59 -2.52 -15.11
C LEU A 216 -5.87 -2.79 -16.44
N ARG A 217 -6.60 -3.19 -17.48
CA ARG A 217 -6.02 -3.52 -18.80
C ARG A 217 -5.14 -2.39 -19.34
N GLU A 218 -5.65 -1.16 -19.33
CA GLU A 218 -4.91 0.00 -19.83
C GLU A 218 -3.77 0.43 -18.89
N GLY A 219 -3.97 0.31 -17.57
CA GLY A 219 -2.95 0.67 -16.58
C GLY A 219 -1.71 -0.24 -16.65
N PHE A 220 -1.93 -1.50 -17.03
CA PHE A 220 -0.91 -2.55 -17.14
C PHE A 220 -0.19 -2.62 -18.51
N GLU A 221 -0.48 -1.70 -19.43
CA GLU A 221 0.14 -1.68 -20.75
C GLU A 221 1.61 -1.19 -20.69
N GLY A 222 2.54 -1.97 -21.26
CA GLY A 222 3.97 -1.59 -21.34
C GLY A 222 4.76 -1.74 -20.04
N GLU A 223 4.29 -2.60 -19.13
CA GLU A 223 4.84 -2.70 -17.79
C GLU A 223 6.17 -3.43 -17.63
N ARG A 224 6.85 -3.15 -16.51
CA ARG A 224 8.22 -3.61 -16.19
C ARG A 224 8.38 -4.18 -14.78
N PHE A 225 7.29 -4.44 -14.08
CA PHE A 225 7.31 -4.97 -12.72
C PHE A 225 6.48 -6.24 -12.60
N GLU A 226 6.80 -7.06 -11.60
CA GLU A 226 6.03 -8.25 -11.24
C GLU A 226 4.65 -7.85 -10.75
N ARG A 227 3.63 -8.53 -11.26
CA ARG A 227 2.23 -8.30 -10.93
C ARG A 227 1.69 -9.54 -10.22
N VAL A 228 1.09 -9.33 -9.07
CA VAL A 228 0.46 -10.39 -8.28
C VAL A 228 -0.96 -9.95 -7.98
N VAL A 229 -1.93 -10.77 -8.37
CA VAL A 229 -3.31 -10.63 -7.92
C VAL A 229 -3.56 -11.68 -6.86
N ARG A 230 -4.07 -11.27 -5.70
CA ARG A 230 -4.58 -12.17 -4.68
C ARG A 230 -6.07 -11.95 -4.52
N VAL A 231 -6.80 -13.04 -4.53
CA VAL A 231 -8.23 -13.07 -4.19
C VAL A 231 -8.41 -14.03 -3.03
N ALA A 232 -9.40 -13.79 -2.19
CA ALA A 232 -9.83 -14.78 -1.22
C ALA A 232 -10.22 -16.10 -1.92
N ALA A 233 -10.14 -17.23 -1.20
CA ALA A 233 -10.69 -18.48 -1.71
C ALA A 233 -12.17 -18.32 -2.05
N CYS A 234 -12.70 -19.16 -2.97
CA CYS A 234 -14.11 -19.13 -3.36
C CYS A 234 -14.97 -19.00 -2.09
N PRO A 235 -15.77 -17.93 -1.97
CA PRO A 235 -16.65 -17.74 -0.84
C PRO A 235 -17.76 -18.78 -0.93
N VAL A 236 -17.52 -19.97 -0.38
CA VAL A 236 -18.54 -21.03 -0.30
C VAL A 236 -19.77 -20.43 0.37
N GLY A 237 -20.91 -20.49 -0.31
CA GLY A 237 -22.17 -19.98 0.19
C GLY A 237 -22.36 -20.45 1.64
N GLY A 238 -22.58 -19.50 2.56
CA GLY A 238 -22.85 -19.82 3.95
C GLY A 238 -23.98 -20.85 3.97
N ARG A 239 -23.68 -22.05 4.48
CA ARG A 239 -24.57 -23.21 4.62
C ARG A 239 -25.99 -22.79 5.01
N GLU A 240 -26.89 -22.66 4.05
CA GLU A 240 -28.34 -22.68 4.27
C GLU A 240 -29.16 -22.75 2.97
N TYR A 241 -28.58 -22.48 1.80
CA TYR A 241 -29.25 -22.70 0.51
C TYR A 241 -28.86 -24.03 -0.12
N VAL A 242 -29.72 -25.04 0.07
CA VAL A 242 -29.68 -26.32 -0.65
C VAL A 242 -30.27 -26.05 -2.05
N GLY A 243 -29.45 -25.51 -2.96
CA GLY A 243 -29.88 -25.27 -4.34
C GLY A 243 -28.80 -24.59 -5.17
N ASP A 244 -28.23 -25.37 -6.10
CA ASP A 244 -27.36 -24.92 -7.20
C ASP A 244 -26.02 -24.26 -6.83
N ASP A 245 -25.18 -25.00 -6.09
CA ASP A 245 -23.80 -24.61 -5.72
C ASP A 245 -22.85 -24.44 -6.94
N GLY A 246 -23.26 -24.85 -8.14
CA GLY A 246 -22.43 -24.80 -9.34
C GLY A 246 -22.25 -23.40 -9.93
N GLY A 247 -23.27 -22.54 -9.83
CA GLY A 247 -23.26 -21.21 -10.45
C GLY A 247 -22.25 -20.25 -9.80
N ASP A 248 -22.09 -20.31 -8.48
CA ASP A 248 -21.18 -19.42 -7.75
C ASP A 248 -19.71 -19.78 -8.01
N GLU A 249 -19.39 -21.06 -8.11
CA GLU A 249 -18.03 -21.50 -8.44
C GLU A 249 -17.65 -21.13 -9.88
N GLU A 250 -18.56 -21.34 -10.86
CA GLU A 250 -18.34 -20.92 -12.24
C GLU A 250 -18.14 -19.41 -12.38
N LEU A 251 -18.96 -18.62 -11.68
CA LEU A 251 -18.86 -17.16 -11.67
C LEU A 251 -17.59 -16.66 -10.99
N TYR A 252 -17.20 -17.29 -9.87
CA TYR A 252 -15.93 -17.02 -9.21
C TYR A 252 -14.78 -17.29 -10.18
N GLU A 253 -14.75 -18.44 -10.83
CA GLU A 253 -13.74 -18.79 -11.83
C GLU A 253 -13.69 -17.82 -13.00
N GLU A 254 -14.85 -17.34 -13.48
CA GLU A 254 -14.93 -16.31 -14.51
C GLU A 254 -14.29 -15.00 -14.06
N VAL A 255 -14.63 -14.50 -12.87
CA VAL A 255 -14.07 -13.26 -12.31
C VAL A 255 -12.55 -13.39 -12.15
N VAL A 256 -12.07 -14.48 -11.56
CA VAL A 256 -10.64 -14.67 -11.31
C VAL A 256 -9.88 -14.82 -12.64
N ARG A 257 -10.45 -15.53 -13.63
CA ARG A 257 -9.88 -15.62 -14.98
C ARG A 257 -9.86 -14.25 -15.67
N CYS A 258 -10.91 -13.45 -15.52
CA CYS A 258 -10.98 -12.10 -16.06
C CYS A 258 -9.90 -11.19 -15.47
N LEU A 259 -9.77 -11.17 -14.14
CA LEU A 259 -8.74 -10.42 -13.42
C LEU A 259 -7.33 -10.84 -13.86
N HIS A 260 -7.06 -12.14 -13.93
CA HIS A 260 -5.76 -12.64 -14.40
C HIS A 260 -5.51 -12.28 -15.86
N GLY A 261 -6.53 -12.36 -16.72
CA GLY A 261 -6.43 -12.00 -18.12
C GLY A 261 -6.05 -10.54 -18.35
N VAL A 262 -6.55 -9.62 -17.52
CA VAL A 262 -6.23 -8.18 -17.66
C VAL A 262 -4.98 -7.74 -16.91
N VAL A 263 -4.68 -8.32 -15.75
CA VAL A 263 -3.48 -7.96 -14.96
C VAL A 263 -2.26 -8.75 -15.42
N GLY A 264 -2.42 -10.01 -15.78
CA GLY A 264 -1.33 -10.95 -16.04
C GLY A 264 -0.52 -11.28 -14.78
N GLY A 265 0.70 -11.79 -14.99
CA GLY A 265 1.60 -12.17 -13.89
C GLY A 265 1.07 -13.37 -13.09
N LYS A 266 1.09 -13.26 -11.77
CA LYS A 266 0.69 -14.32 -10.84
C LYS A 266 -0.73 -14.10 -10.30
N MET A 267 -1.54 -15.16 -10.27
CA MET A 267 -2.83 -15.16 -9.59
C MET A 267 -2.80 -16.14 -8.42
N VAL A 268 -3.12 -15.66 -7.23
CA VAL A 268 -3.24 -16.49 -6.02
C VAL A 268 -4.68 -16.47 -5.53
N CYS A 269 -5.29 -17.65 -5.42
CA CYS A 269 -6.63 -17.86 -4.86
C CYS A 269 -6.50 -18.44 -3.46
N GLY A 270 -6.89 -17.68 -2.43
CA GLY A 270 -6.64 -18.02 -1.04
C GLY A 270 -5.14 -18.17 -0.77
N ARG A 271 -4.65 -19.40 -0.70
CA ARG A 271 -3.22 -19.72 -0.50
C ARG A 271 -2.57 -20.43 -1.69
N VAL A 272 -3.33 -20.69 -2.75
CA VAL A 272 -2.89 -21.51 -3.89
C VAL A 272 -2.53 -20.60 -5.07
N LEU A 273 -1.31 -20.75 -5.60
CA LEU A 273 -0.91 -20.11 -6.86
C LEU A 273 -1.61 -20.84 -8.00
N LYS A 274 -2.58 -20.17 -8.63
CA LYS A 274 -3.43 -20.78 -9.65
C LYS A 274 -2.91 -20.55 -11.07
N TRP A 275 -2.40 -19.34 -11.34
CA TRP A 275 -1.81 -18.99 -12.63
C TRP A 275 -0.50 -18.25 -12.49
N GLU A 276 0.41 -18.48 -13.43
CA GLU A 276 1.66 -17.74 -13.61
C GLU A 276 1.89 -17.50 -15.10
N ASN A 277 2.05 -16.24 -15.50
CA ASN A 277 2.35 -15.83 -16.88
C ASN A 277 1.41 -16.42 -17.93
N GLN A 278 0.10 -16.38 -17.69
CA GLN A 278 -0.95 -16.94 -18.57
C GLN A 278 -0.98 -18.47 -18.67
N ALA A 279 -0.11 -19.19 -17.95
CA ALA A 279 -0.20 -20.63 -17.78
C ALA A 279 -0.90 -20.97 -16.45
N MET A 280 -1.78 -21.97 -16.48
CA MET A 280 -2.30 -22.58 -15.26
C MET A 280 -1.18 -23.41 -14.63
N VAL A 281 -0.88 -23.12 -13.37
CA VAL A 281 0.05 -23.93 -12.61
C VAL A 281 -0.77 -25.15 -12.18
N GLY A 282 -0.50 -26.30 -12.79
CA GLY A 282 -1.17 -27.55 -12.41
C GLY A 282 -0.97 -27.81 -10.92
N ASP A 283 -1.99 -28.31 -10.24
CA ASP A 283 -1.93 -28.61 -8.81
C ASP A 283 -0.78 -29.59 -8.56
N ILE A 284 0.34 -29.06 -8.06
CA ILE A 284 1.36 -29.89 -7.44
C ILE A 284 0.81 -30.19 -6.05
N LEU A 285 0.11 -31.32 -5.95
CA LEU A 285 -0.31 -31.96 -4.70
C LEU A 285 0.89 -32.26 -3.79
#